data_AF-A0A2D7S6X5-F1
#
_entry.id   AF-A0A2D7S6X5-F1
#
_cell.length_a   1.000
_cell.length_b   1.000
_cell.length_c   1.000
_cell.angle_alpha   90.00
_cell.angle_beta   90.00
_cell.angle_gamma   90.00
#
_symmetry.space_group_name_H-M   'P 1'
#
loop_
_entity.id
_entity.type
_entity.pdbx_description
1 polymer ?
#
loop_
_entity_poly.entity_id
_entity_poly.type
_entity_poly.pdbx_seq_one_letter_code
_entity_poly.pdbx_strand_id
1 'polypeptide(L)'
;MRKATICLAIFLLNITPAIAIDVIEVDKKNEYPTEVTIRYALDCMSALGGQNDQNLYTCACRYDVIKTGMTFENYEDGVTYERNRAMPGEKGGFFRDNSRGEEFYNVLVQARETANESCIVVKQVKRIEPTSRH
;
A
#
# COMPACT_ATOMS: atom_id res chain seq x y z
N MET A 1 12.75 35.16 -57.22
CA MET A 1 14.12 34.59 -57.21
C MET A 1 14.38 34.15 -55.77
N ARG A 2 14.67 32.91 -55.37
CA ARG A 2 15.03 31.67 -56.07
C ARG A 2 14.57 30.50 -55.18
N LYS A 3 13.75 29.59 -55.71
CA LYS A 3 13.39 28.31 -55.11
C LYS A 3 14.62 27.39 -55.15
N ALA A 4 14.86 26.63 -54.09
CA ALA A 4 15.79 25.49 -54.12
C ALA A 4 15.22 24.37 -53.22
N THR A 5 14.53 23.46 -53.90
CA THR A 5 14.40 22.02 -53.61
C THR A 5 15.77 21.38 -53.33
N ILE A 6 15.79 20.16 -52.75
CA ILE A 6 16.95 19.26 -52.44
C ILE A 6 17.30 19.31 -50.93
N CYS A 7 17.23 18.28 -50.08
CA CYS A 7 17.35 16.82 -50.24
C CYS A 7 16.19 16.06 -49.54
N LEU A 8 15.50 15.26 -50.33
CA LEU A 8 14.94 13.97 -49.94
C LEU A 8 16.11 13.02 -49.62
N ALA A 9 15.96 12.15 -48.62
CA ALA A 9 16.91 11.14 -48.13
C ALA A 9 18.00 11.63 -47.15
N ILE A 10 17.76 11.43 -45.85
CA ILE A 10 18.51 10.51 -44.96
C ILE A 10 17.52 10.16 -43.82
N PHE A 11 16.52 9.38 -44.20
CA PHE A 11 15.87 8.42 -43.31
C PHE A 11 16.71 7.13 -43.46
N LEU A 12 16.89 6.35 -42.39
CA LEU A 12 17.63 5.07 -42.31
C LEU A 12 19.10 5.18 -41.87
N LEU A 13 19.35 5.23 -40.56
CA LEU A 13 20.03 4.17 -39.79
C LEU A 13 20.28 4.70 -38.36
N ASN A 14 19.36 4.41 -37.45
CA ASN A 14 19.69 4.25 -36.03
C ASN A 14 18.83 3.09 -35.52
N ILE A 15 19.22 1.88 -35.91
CA ILE A 15 18.75 0.65 -35.27
C ILE A 15 19.63 0.49 -34.03
N THR A 16 19.33 1.22 -32.98
CA THR A 16 19.69 0.73 -31.64
C THR A 16 18.77 -0.45 -31.37
N PRO A 17 19.29 -1.64 -31.01
CA PRO A 17 18.42 -2.70 -30.53
C PRO A 17 17.74 -2.17 -29.27
N ALA A 18 16.44 -1.88 -29.39
CA ALA A 18 15.60 -1.63 -28.25
C ALA A 18 15.59 -2.94 -27.46
N ILE A 19 16.39 -2.98 -26.39
CA ILE A 19 16.16 -3.93 -25.31
C ILE A 19 14.79 -3.54 -24.78
N ALA A 20 13.76 -4.28 -25.19
CA ALA A 20 12.43 -4.19 -24.60
C ALA A 20 12.59 -4.62 -23.14
N ILE A 21 12.79 -3.66 -22.25
CA ILE A 21 12.54 -3.86 -20.83
C ILE A 21 11.03 -3.81 -20.75
N ASP A 22 10.39 -4.97 -20.56
CA ASP A 22 8.99 -5.04 -20.16
C ASP A 22 8.87 -4.28 -18.83
N VAL A 23 8.52 -3.00 -18.88
CA VAL A 23 8.11 -2.25 -17.71
C VAL A 23 6.78 -2.87 -17.29
N ILE A 24 6.83 -3.71 -16.26
CA ILE A 24 5.64 -4.21 -15.59
C ILE A 24 4.90 -2.95 -15.10
N GLU A 25 3.78 -2.62 -15.75
CA GLU A 25 2.88 -1.57 -15.28
C GLU A 25 2.26 -2.06 -13.98
N VAL A 26 2.93 -1.75 -12.86
CA VAL A 26 2.35 -1.94 -11.54
C VAL A 26 1.21 -0.94 -11.43
N ASP A 27 -0.01 -1.44 -11.28
CA ASP A 27 -1.17 -0.62 -10.97
C ASP A 27 -0.90 0.15 -9.67
N LYS A 28 -0.43 1.39 -9.82
CA LYS A 28 -0.06 2.28 -8.72
C LYS A 28 -1.20 2.51 -7.74
N LYS A 29 -2.45 2.30 -8.15
CA LYS A 29 -3.62 2.54 -7.30
C LYS A 29 -3.68 1.59 -6.10
N ASN A 30 -3.06 0.41 -6.23
CA ASN A 30 -3.05 -0.64 -5.21
C ASN A 30 -1.67 -0.83 -4.56
N GLU A 31 -0.68 -0.02 -4.92
CA GLU A 31 0.65 -0.07 -4.32
C GLU A 31 0.72 0.86 -3.10
N TYR A 32 0.77 0.25 -1.91
CA TYR A 32 0.97 0.99 -0.68
C TYR A 32 2.46 1.32 -0.53
N PRO A 33 2.81 2.55 -0.12
CA PRO A 33 4.21 2.89 0.16
C PRO A 33 4.83 1.93 1.17
N THR A 34 6.11 1.60 0.97
CA THR A 34 6.86 0.73 1.88
C THR A 34 6.84 1.25 3.31
N GLU A 35 6.94 2.57 3.50
CA GLU A 35 6.85 3.18 4.83
C GLU A 35 5.52 2.85 5.53
N VAL A 36 4.40 2.99 4.83
CA VAL A 36 3.06 2.71 5.35
C VAL A 36 2.92 1.22 5.71
N THR A 37 3.45 0.35 4.85
CA THR A 37 3.48 -1.10 5.08
C THR A 37 4.21 -1.45 6.38
N ILE A 38 5.43 -0.93 6.54
CA ILE A 38 6.27 -1.23 7.71
C ILE A 38 5.69 -0.60 8.96
N ARG A 39 5.17 0.63 8.89
CA ARG A 39 4.56 1.31 10.03
C ARG A 39 3.32 0.56 10.53
N TYR A 40 2.44 0.13 9.63
CA TYR A 40 1.31 -0.72 9.97
C TYR A 40 1.76 -1.99 10.70
N ALA A 41 2.78 -2.69 10.17
CA ALA A 41 3.29 -3.91 10.79
C ALA A 41 3.81 -3.66 12.20
N LEU A 42 4.58 -2.58 12.41
CA LEU A 42 5.10 -2.20 13.73
C LEU A 42 3.98 -1.87 14.72
N ASP A 43 2.99 -1.09 14.32
CA ASP A 43 1.86 -0.70 15.17
C ASP A 43 0.98 -1.91 15.53
N CYS A 44 0.70 -2.77 14.55
CA CYS A 44 -0.04 -4.01 14.77
C CYS A 44 0.71 -4.96 15.73
N MET A 45 2.01 -5.15 15.54
CA MET A 45 2.81 -6.00 16.44
C MET A 45 2.84 -5.43 17.86
N SER A 46 2.95 -4.10 17.99
CA SER A 46 2.88 -3.40 19.28
C SER A 46 1.53 -3.66 19.98
N ALA A 47 0.42 -3.54 19.25
CA ALA A 47 -0.92 -3.83 19.77
C ALA A 47 -1.12 -5.29 20.18
N LEU A 48 -0.37 -6.23 19.56
CA LEU A 48 -0.36 -7.65 19.92
C LEU A 48 0.68 -8.01 21.00
N GLY A 49 1.31 -7.02 21.63
CA GLY A 49 2.21 -7.23 22.76
C GLY A 49 3.70 -7.39 22.43
N GLY A 50 4.14 -7.03 21.22
CA GLY A 50 5.56 -6.84 20.90
C GLY A 50 6.02 -7.42 19.55
N GLN A 51 7.30 -7.21 19.25
CA GLN A 51 7.95 -7.65 18.01
C GLN A 51 8.48 -9.09 18.15
N ASN A 52 7.66 -10.06 17.71
CA ASN A 52 8.02 -11.48 17.65
C ASN A 52 7.47 -12.09 16.36
N ASP A 53 7.94 -13.29 16.00
CA ASP A 53 7.56 -13.95 14.74
C ASP A 53 6.04 -14.19 14.66
N GLN A 54 5.39 -14.59 15.76
CA GLN A 54 3.95 -14.84 15.80
C GLN A 54 3.15 -13.59 15.39
N ASN A 55 3.51 -12.44 15.98
CA ASN A 55 2.87 -11.17 15.71
C ASN A 55 3.20 -10.70 14.30
N LEU A 56 4.44 -10.90 13.83
CA LEU A 56 4.82 -10.60 12.44
C LEU A 56 3.93 -11.33 11.43
N TYR A 57 3.76 -12.65 11.57
CA TYR A 57 2.90 -13.42 10.66
C TYR A 57 1.42 -13.00 10.75
N THR A 58 0.93 -12.73 11.97
CA THR A 58 -0.45 -12.24 12.17
C THR A 58 -0.65 -10.90 11.46
N CYS A 59 0.27 -9.96 11.67
CA CYS A 59 0.17 -8.60 11.12
C CYS A 59 0.38 -8.56 9.61
N ALA A 60 1.28 -9.38 9.06
CA ALA A 60 1.46 -9.51 7.62
C ALA A 60 0.16 -9.96 6.94
N CYS A 61 -0.48 -11.03 7.45
CA CYS A 61 -1.76 -11.51 6.93
C CYS A 61 -2.84 -10.42 6.96
N ARG A 62 -2.99 -9.74 8.11
CA ARG A 62 -4.00 -8.67 8.25
C ARG A 62 -3.75 -7.50 7.29
N TYR A 63 -2.48 -7.13 7.10
CA TYR A 63 -2.11 -6.10 6.15
C TYR A 63 -2.50 -6.46 4.72
N ASP A 64 -2.24 -7.69 4.29
CA ASP A 64 -2.56 -8.16 2.94
C ASP A 64 -4.08 -8.17 2.68
N VAL A 65 -4.88 -8.52 3.69
CA VAL A 65 -6.35 -8.43 3.60
C VAL A 65 -6.81 -6.98 3.44
N ILE A 66 -6.26 -6.05 4.23
CA ILE A 66 -6.60 -4.62 4.13
C ILE A 66 -6.20 -4.07 2.75
N LYS A 67 -4.97 -4.38 2.30
CA LYS A 67 -4.44 -3.95 1.01
C LYS A 67 -5.28 -4.46 -0.17
N THR A 68 -5.84 -5.67 -0.05
CA THR A 68 -6.74 -6.24 -1.06
C THR A 68 -8.14 -5.61 -1.01
N GLY A 69 -8.59 -5.17 0.16
CA GLY A 69 -9.92 -4.59 0.38
C GLY A 69 -10.07 -3.13 -0.06
N MET A 70 -8.98 -2.37 -0.16
CA MET A 70 -9.06 -0.94 -0.52
C MET A 70 -7.75 -0.38 -1.11
N THR A 71 -7.89 0.65 -1.96
CA THR A 71 -6.77 1.40 -2.55
C THR A 71 -6.00 2.18 -1.48
N PHE A 72 -4.75 2.53 -1.78
CA PHE A 72 -3.94 3.31 -0.83
C PHE A 72 -4.55 4.69 -0.53
N GLU A 73 -5.08 5.38 -1.54
CA GLU A 73 -5.76 6.67 -1.39
C GLU A 73 -6.92 6.60 -0.39
N ASN A 74 -7.81 5.60 -0.55
CA ASN A 74 -8.94 5.43 0.36
C ASN A 74 -8.47 5.04 1.77
N TYR A 75 -7.39 4.27 1.88
CA TYR A 75 -6.81 3.90 3.17
C TYR A 75 -6.28 5.13 3.90
N GLU A 76 -5.52 5.98 3.20
CA GLU A 76 -4.99 7.22 3.76
C GLU A 76 -6.13 8.16 4.19
N ASP A 77 -7.15 8.33 3.37
CA ASP A 77 -8.33 9.13 3.70
C ASP A 77 -9.06 8.58 4.93
N GLY A 78 -9.28 7.26 5.00
CA GLY A 78 -9.94 6.60 6.12
C GLY A 78 -9.16 6.72 7.44
N VAL A 79 -7.84 6.50 7.41
CA VAL A 79 -6.96 6.67 8.58
C VAL A 79 -6.90 8.13 9.02
N THR A 80 -6.87 9.06 8.05
CA THR A 80 -6.87 10.50 8.34
C THR A 80 -8.17 10.94 8.99
N TYR A 81 -9.31 10.47 8.48
CA TYR A 81 -10.62 10.70 9.08
C TYR A 81 -10.68 10.12 10.50
N GLU A 82 -10.25 8.88 10.71
CA GLU A 82 -10.20 8.22 12.02
C GLU A 82 -9.42 9.03 13.06
N ARG A 83 -8.22 9.49 12.69
CA ARG A 83 -7.38 10.30 13.58
C ARG A 83 -8.02 11.65 13.89
N ASN A 84 -8.53 12.33 12.87
CA ASN A 84 -8.96 13.72 13.01
C ASN A 84 -10.35 13.86 13.64
N ARG A 85 -11.27 12.92 13.39
CA ARG A 85 -12.60 12.89 14.01
C ARG A 85 -12.54 12.73 15.53
N ALA A 86 -11.45 12.12 16.04
CA ALA A 86 -11.21 11.89 17.46
C ALA A 86 -10.78 13.17 18.21
N MET A 87 -10.47 14.27 17.49
CA MET A 87 -10.14 15.53 18.13
C MET A 87 -11.37 16.11 18.87
N PRO A 88 -11.19 16.67 20.07
CA PRO A 88 -12.28 17.32 20.79
C PRO A 88 -12.67 18.66 20.16
N GLY A 89 -13.89 19.12 20.47
CA GLY A 89 -14.42 20.42 20.07
C GLY A 89 -14.73 20.55 18.58
N GLU A 90 -14.82 21.81 18.13
CA GLU A 90 -15.19 22.19 16.75
C GLU A 90 -14.20 21.65 15.72
N LYS A 91 -12.90 21.57 16.06
CA LYS A 91 -11.87 21.03 15.17
C LYS A 91 -12.15 19.59 14.75
N GLY A 92 -12.60 18.74 15.67
CA GLY A 92 -13.04 17.40 15.31
C GLY A 92 -14.43 17.37 14.69
N GLY A 93 -15.28 18.36 15.01
CA GLY A 93 -16.63 18.51 14.44
C GLY A 93 -16.59 18.61 12.92
N PHE A 94 -15.70 19.46 12.41
CA PHE A 94 -15.45 19.62 10.98
C PHE A 94 -15.16 18.29 10.26
N PHE A 95 -14.39 17.39 10.89
CA PHE A 95 -14.13 16.08 10.30
C PHE A 95 -15.31 15.12 10.46
N ARG A 96 -16.01 15.14 11.59
CA ARG A 96 -17.21 14.30 11.79
C ARG A 96 -18.31 14.60 10.76
N ASP A 97 -18.39 15.83 10.27
CA ASP A 97 -19.37 16.26 9.27
C ASP A 97 -18.94 15.97 7.82
N ASN A 98 -17.74 15.43 7.58
CA ASN A 98 -17.25 15.07 6.26
C ASN A 98 -17.73 13.67 5.83
N SER A 99 -18.78 13.63 5.00
CA SER A 99 -19.41 12.38 4.52
C SER A 99 -18.48 11.50 3.68
N ARG A 100 -17.61 12.08 2.85
CA ARG A 100 -16.65 11.32 2.04
C ARG A 100 -15.60 10.64 2.92
N GLY A 101 -15.10 11.35 3.93
CA GLY A 101 -14.16 10.77 4.90
C GLY A 101 -14.80 9.65 5.71
N GLU A 102 -16.08 9.81 6.08
CA GLU A 102 -16.84 8.76 6.78
C GLU A 102 -17.03 7.51 5.92
N GLU A 103 -17.32 7.65 4.62
CA GLU A 103 -17.42 6.53 3.67
C GLU A 103 -16.16 5.67 3.67
N PHE A 104 -14.99 6.28 3.46
CA PHE A 104 -13.73 5.53 3.42
C PHE A 104 -13.30 5.00 4.78
N TYR A 105 -13.65 5.69 5.86
CA TYR A 105 -13.48 5.16 7.21
C TYR A 105 -14.30 3.89 7.43
N ASN A 106 -15.55 3.84 6.96
CA ASN A 106 -16.38 2.65 7.08
C ASN A 106 -15.81 1.47 6.27
N VAL A 107 -15.29 1.73 5.07
CA VAL A 107 -14.57 0.71 4.28
C VAL A 107 -13.32 0.21 5.03
N LEU A 108 -12.56 1.11 5.65
CA LEU A 108 -11.39 0.74 6.46
C LEU A 108 -11.77 -0.12 7.68
N VAL A 109 -12.87 0.21 8.38
CA VAL A 109 -13.40 -0.60 9.49
C VAL A 109 -13.77 -1.99 9.01
N GLN A 110 -14.52 -2.10 7.92
CA GLN A 110 -14.90 -3.39 7.33
C GLN A 110 -13.68 -4.23 6.91
N ALA A 111 -12.67 -3.60 6.31
CA ALA A 111 -11.43 -4.27 5.93
C ALA A 111 -10.67 -4.81 7.15
N ARG A 112 -10.63 -4.05 8.26
CA ARG A 112 -10.02 -4.48 9.53
C ARG A 112 -10.79 -5.62 10.20
N GLU A 113 -12.12 -5.59 10.15
CA GLU A 113 -12.98 -6.69 10.64
C GLU A 113 -12.72 -7.97 9.85
N THR A 114 -12.76 -7.89 8.52
CA THR A 114 -12.44 -9.01 7.62
C THR A 114 -11.04 -9.57 7.89
N ALA A 115 -10.07 -8.68 8.11
CA ALA A 115 -8.71 -9.06 8.46
C ALA A 115 -8.63 -9.80 9.80
N ASN A 116 -9.37 -9.35 10.82
CA ASN A 116 -9.38 -10.01 12.13
C ASN A 116 -10.05 -11.39 12.09
N GLU A 117 -11.10 -11.55 11.30
CA GLU A 117 -11.81 -12.83 11.10
C GLU A 117 -10.96 -13.82 10.31
N SER A 118 -10.33 -13.35 9.22
CA SER A 118 -9.56 -14.20 8.30
C SER A 118 -8.16 -14.50 8.81
N CYS A 119 -7.57 -13.59 9.60
CA CYS A 119 -6.21 -13.69 10.13
C CYS A 119 -6.22 -13.68 11.67
N ILE A 120 -6.50 -14.85 12.25
CA ILE A 120 -6.43 -15.07 13.70
C ILE A 120 -5.01 -14.94 14.24
N VAL A 121 -4.89 -14.64 15.54
CA VAL A 121 -3.59 -14.46 16.19
C VAL A 121 -2.81 -15.77 16.22
N VAL A 122 -1.67 -15.79 15.53
CA VAL A 122 -0.73 -16.92 15.53
C VAL A 122 -0.18 -17.13 16.94
N LYS A 123 -0.15 -18.38 17.40
CA LYS A 123 0.34 -18.72 18.75
C LYS A 123 1.74 -19.28 18.78
N GLN A 124 2.16 -19.96 17.72
CA GLN A 124 3.46 -20.64 17.64
C GLN A 124 3.99 -20.56 16.21
N VAL A 125 5.31 -20.37 16.10
CA VAL A 125 6.05 -20.39 14.83
C VAL A 125 7.23 -21.34 15.02
N LYS A 126 7.36 -22.34 14.15
CA LYS A 126 8.53 -23.20 14.13
C LYS A 126 9.45 -22.73 13.00
N ARG A 127 10.51 -22.01 13.36
CA ARG A 127 11.58 -21.65 12.42
C ARG A 127 12.46 -22.88 12.17
N ILE A 128 12.74 -23.17 10.91
CA ILE A 128 13.73 -24.19 10.53
C ILE A 128 15.09 -23.49 10.50
N GLU A 129 16.07 -24.00 11.27
CA GLU A 129 17.42 -23.45 11.24
C GLU A 129 18.07 -23.70 9.87
N PRO A 130 18.79 -22.72 9.30
CA PRO A 130 19.56 -22.94 8.08
C PRO A 130 20.59 -24.05 8.28
N THR A 131 20.65 -25.00 7.35
CA THR A 131 21.62 -26.12 7.41
C THR A 131 23.03 -25.69 7.03
N SER A 132 23.20 -24.52 6.43
CA SER A 132 24.50 -23.94 6.09
C SER A 132 25.03 -23.07 7.23
N ARG A 133 26.06 -23.56 7.93
CA ARG A 133 26.96 -22.70 8.70
C ARG A 133 27.85 -21.95 7.70
N HIS A 134 27.61 -20.65 7.54
CA HIS A 134 28.60 -19.73 6.98
C HIS A 134 29.54 -19.28 8.08
#